data_AF-A0A101MKG2-F1
#
_entry.id   AF-A0A101MKG2-F1
#
_cell.length_a   1.000
_cell.length_b   1.000
_cell.length_c   1.000
_cell.angle_alpha   90.00
_cell.angle_beta   90.00
_cell.angle_gamma   90.00
#
_symmetry.space_group_name_H-M   'P 1'
#
loop_
_entity.id
_entity.type
_entity.pdbx_description
1 polymer ?
#
loop_
_entity_poly.entity_id
_entity_poly.type
_entity_poly.pdbx_seq_one_letter_code
_entity_poly.pdbx_strand_id
1 'polypeptide(L)'
;MSKRCRDHWDSDLPQKRTRTNDIGPVDRLSRLSNELLLHILSFLPVSSLNVCQRLSHRFHALGGDSEIWKRQYYSEWVRPRARRLANTRRTTLPAKTDYTPKVATWFDHGHLAQEGNWKRQYRLRHNWSKGLCRVTEVEFPQPPCPPTLVRFCAGIVFTADSAHGLRAWATRDPARCLARVPLSASSESLPLTPTALAVSQIQDKIEISVGLENGHFSLFVLNLQTSQLDLQSSHVGCSDSAITAMALWLPYLMVVSQHKVLTLYNLQPGTHRAGETAETSGPRQVASLKADNIVAPMTVSLRVSSFEIVATIVYSFFHIGCGWSLGIQELRLGKDGQQLDSRLATTVDSQFGLRPLQSRKRRHSASESVENQPRIGSGAPSIIHQQPPTSMSYSHPYLLTSHADNTLTMYLVVSTLDSLFVQGGRRLWGHTSSVSAVHVTNRGKAVSVSSRGDEIRIWELEMAISSLGRQFFEENGVQLNAENKGEPEPELGLGTIYPNLDRVNVESKEVTLPIGFDEERVLLLREKTGTQLLECYDFT
;
A
#
# COMPACT_ATOMS: atom_id res chain seq x y z
N MET A 1 6.59 -28.31 -32.13
CA MET A 1 6.45 -28.12 -33.58
C MET A 1 4.99 -28.21 -33.94
N SER A 2 4.37 -27.10 -34.36
CA SER A 2 3.05 -27.10 -34.99
C SER A 2 3.18 -26.24 -36.24
N LYS A 3 2.91 -26.84 -37.40
CA LYS A 3 3.08 -26.25 -38.73
C LYS A 3 2.04 -25.14 -38.92
N ARG A 4 2.50 -23.90 -39.12
CA ARG A 4 1.63 -22.79 -39.53
C ARG A 4 1.11 -23.08 -40.95
N CYS A 5 -0.21 -23.02 -41.13
CA CYS A 5 -0.85 -23.01 -42.43
C CYS A 5 -0.29 -21.87 -43.29
N ARG A 6 -0.03 -22.21 -44.55
CA ARG A 6 0.49 -21.33 -45.58
C ARG A 6 -0.72 -20.83 -46.35
N ASP A 7 -1.34 -19.75 -45.89
CA ASP A 7 -2.39 -19.08 -46.64
C ASP A 7 -1.75 -18.12 -47.63
N HIS A 8 -2.01 -18.38 -48.89
CA HIS A 8 -1.39 -17.81 -50.07
C HIS A 8 -2.33 -16.75 -50.64
N TRP A 9 -2.24 -15.51 -50.15
CA TRP A 9 -2.87 -14.33 -50.77
C TRP A 9 -2.01 -13.09 -50.48
N ASP A 10 -0.83 -13.05 -51.11
CA ASP A 10 -0.03 -11.82 -51.27
C ASP A 10 -0.46 -11.18 -52.61
N SER A 11 -1.50 -10.36 -52.55
CA SER A 11 -1.79 -9.38 -53.60
C SER A 11 -2.75 -8.34 -53.03
N ASP A 12 -2.30 -7.08 -53.05
CA ASP A 12 -3.04 -5.85 -52.74
C ASP A 12 -2.99 -5.32 -51.29
N LEU A 13 -1.77 -5.11 -50.78
CA LEU A 13 -1.52 -3.97 -49.89
C LEU A 13 -1.07 -2.77 -50.75
N PRO A 14 -1.60 -1.54 -50.53
CA PRO A 14 -1.21 -0.38 -51.32
C PRO A 14 0.26 -0.07 -51.07
N GLN A 15 1.10 -0.32 -52.08
CA GLN A 15 2.48 0.15 -52.08
C GLN A 15 2.46 1.68 -51.99
N LYS A 16 3.04 2.20 -50.90
CA LYS A 16 3.23 3.63 -50.68
C LYS A 16 3.98 4.20 -51.89
N ARG A 17 3.34 5.09 -52.66
CA ARG A 17 3.93 5.80 -53.80
C ARG A 17 5.35 6.25 -53.44
N THR A 18 6.34 5.66 -54.10
CA THR A 18 7.72 6.13 -54.02
C THR A 18 7.75 7.44 -54.79
N ARG A 19 7.81 8.57 -54.07
CA ARG A 19 8.18 9.85 -54.70
C ARG A 19 9.60 9.69 -55.22
N THR A 20 9.72 9.36 -56.49
CA THR A 20 10.98 9.43 -57.23
C THR A 20 11.23 10.90 -57.55
N ASN A 21 12.46 11.33 -57.28
CA ASN A 21 13.02 12.68 -57.41
C ASN A 21 12.76 13.62 -56.23
N ASP A 22 13.61 13.50 -55.21
CA ASP A 22 14.26 14.67 -54.62
C ASP A 22 15.52 14.24 -53.85
N ILE A 23 16.53 15.11 -53.84
CA ILE A 23 17.84 14.96 -53.18
C ILE A 23 17.63 15.05 -51.65
N GLY A 24 16.97 14.05 -51.09
CA GLY A 24 16.70 13.90 -49.67
C GLY A 24 17.42 12.68 -49.08
N PRO A 25 17.63 12.63 -47.74
CA PRO A 25 18.31 11.52 -47.09
C PRO A 25 17.59 10.20 -47.39
N VAL A 26 18.34 9.21 -47.89
CA VAL A 26 17.83 7.90 -48.30
C VAL A 26 17.14 7.20 -47.12
N ASP A 27 15.85 6.90 -47.25
CA ASP A 27 15.11 6.12 -46.27
C ASP A 27 15.54 4.65 -46.30
N ARG A 28 16.53 4.33 -45.47
CA ARG A 28 17.07 2.97 -45.31
C ARG A 28 16.23 2.11 -44.37
N LEU A 29 15.36 2.71 -43.55
CA LEU A 29 14.59 2.01 -42.53
C LEU A 29 13.32 1.38 -43.11
N SER A 30 12.66 2.04 -44.05
CA SER A 30 11.44 1.53 -44.68
C SER A 30 11.66 0.22 -45.47
N ARG A 31 12.90 -0.07 -45.91
CA ARG A 31 13.25 -1.28 -46.66
C ARG A 31 13.55 -2.50 -45.77
N LEU A 32 13.74 -2.33 -44.47
CA LEU A 32 14.07 -3.43 -43.56
C LEU A 32 12.82 -4.29 -43.26
N SER A 33 13.04 -5.56 -42.90
CA SER A 33 11.95 -6.43 -42.42
C SER A 33 11.45 -5.99 -41.05
N ASN A 34 10.23 -6.38 -40.67
CA ASN A 34 9.68 -6.05 -39.36
C ASN A 34 10.53 -6.59 -38.21
N GLU A 35 11.10 -7.79 -38.33
CA GLU A 35 11.99 -8.39 -37.31
C GLU A 35 13.28 -7.58 -37.10
N LEU A 36 13.90 -7.13 -38.19
CA LEU A 36 15.10 -6.29 -38.11
C LEU A 36 14.78 -4.92 -37.50
N LEU A 37 13.63 -4.34 -37.85
CA LEU A 37 13.16 -3.10 -37.23
C LEU A 37 12.85 -3.27 -35.75
N LEU A 38 12.15 -4.33 -35.34
CA LEU A 38 11.91 -4.63 -33.92
C LEU A 38 13.23 -4.80 -33.17
N HIS A 39 14.21 -5.48 -33.76
CA HIS A 39 15.54 -5.62 -33.18
C HIS A 39 16.23 -4.27 -33.01
N ILE A 40 16.23 -3.40 -34.02
CA ILE A 40 16.80 -2.05 -33.95
C ILE A 40 16.07 -1.21 -32.89
N LEU A 41 14.74 -1.19 -32.91
CA LEU A 41 13.91 -0.46 -31.95
C LEU A 41 14.16 -0.96 -30.51
N SER A 42 14.45 -2.24 -30.31
CA SER A 42 14.73 -2.81 -28.98
C SER A 42 15.97 -2.24 -28.28
N PHE A 43 16.86 -1.55 -29.02
CA PHE A 43 18.03 -0.88 -28.46
C PHE A 43 17.82 0.61 -28.19
N LEU A 44 16.71 1.19 -28.64
CA LEU A 44 16.45 2.62 -28.48
C LEU A 44 15.98 2.97 -27.06
N PRO A 45 16.36 4.14 -26.53
CA PRO A 45 15.77 4.69 -25.32
C PRO A 45 14.28 4.98 -25.48
N VAL A 46 13.56 5.04 -24.36
CA VAL A 46 12.09 5.26 -24.34
C VAL A 46 11.67 6.57 -25.01
N SER A 47 12.45 7.65 -24.83
CA SER A 47 12.21 8.92 -25.51
C SER A 47 12.24 8.77 -27.03
N SER A 48 13.26 8.09 -27.57
CA SER A 48 13.39 7.82 -29.01
C SER A 48 12.32 6.87 -29.53
N LEU A 49 11.90 5.86 -28.75
CA LEU A 49 10.79 4.97 -29.10
C LEU A 49 9.46 5.74 -29.23
N ASN A 50 9.18 6.66 -28.31
CA ASN A 50 8.00 7.52 -28.38
C ASN A 50 8.02 8.44 -29.61
N VAL A 51 9.18 8.97 -29.98
CA VAL A 51 9.34 9.74 -31.23
C VAL A 51 9.09 8.85 -32.45
N CYS A 52 9.68 7.64 -32.48
CA CYS A 52 9.52 6.70 -33.58
C CYS A 52 8.05 6.35 -33.83
N GLN A 53 7.25 6.15 -32.78
CA GLN A 53 5.82 5.88 -32.89
C GLN A 53 5.03 6.98 -33.59
N ARG A 54 5.54 8.22 -33.62
CA ARG A 54 4.90 9.37 -34.29
C ARG A 54 5.29 9.51 -35.77
N LEU A 55 6.26 8.75 -36.26
CA LEU A 55 6.81 8.90 -37.62
C LEU A 55 5.91 8.30 -38.70
N SER A 56 5.28 7.14 -38.43
CA SER A 56 4.39 6.48 -39.39
C SER A 56 3.53 5.40 -38.71
N HIS A 57 2.45 4.96 -39.37
CA HIS A 57 1.63 3.84 -38.88
C HIS A 57 2.42 2.54 -38.62
N ARG A 58 3.41 2.24 -39.47
CA ARG A 58 4.26 1.06 -39.31
C ARG A 58 5.13 1.16 -38.05
N PHE A 59 5.76 2.31 -37.84
CA PHE A 59 6.57 2.55 -36.63
C PHE A 59 5.71 2.73 -35.37
N HIS A 60 4.47 3.18 -35.51
CA HIS A 60 3.49 3.19 -34.42
C HIS A 60 3.19 1.77 -33.92
N ALA A 61 2.90 0.85 -34.85
CA ALA A 61 2.66 -0.55 -34.51
C ALA A 61 3.91 -1.25 -33.93
N LEU A 62 5.05 -1.15 -34.63
CA LEU A 62 6.28 -1.83 -34.20
C LEU A 62 6.89 -1.22 -32.94
N GLY A 63 6.90 0.12 -32.81
CA GLY A 63 7.38 0.79 -31.60
C GLY A 63 6.44 0.62 -30.42
N GLY A 64 5.16 0.32 -30.67
CA GLY A 64 4.16 -0.02 -29.67
C GLY A 64 4.17 -1.49 -29.25
N ASP A 65 5.03 -2.33 -29.84
CA ASP A 65 5.02 -3.76 -29.62
C ASP A 65 5.31 -4.13 -28.16
N SER A 66 4.48 -5.05 -27.63
CA SER A 66 4.49 -5.44 -26.22
C SER A 66 5.83 -6.04 -25.76
N GLU A 67 6.56 -6.76 -26.62
CA GLU A 67 7.82 -7.40 -26.24
C GLU A 67 8.98 -6.40 -26.13
N ILE A 68 8.95 -5.28 -26.87
CA ILE A 68 9.91 -4.18 -26.69
C ILE A 68 9.72 -3.56 -25.31
N TRP A 69 8.48 -3.19 -24.96
CA TRP A 69 8.18 -2.56 -23.67
C TRP A 69 8.45 -3.48 -22.49
N LYS A 70 8.15 -4.77 -22.65
CA LYS A 70 8.51 -5.80 -21.69
C LYS A 70 10.02 -5.90 -21.49
N ARG A 71 10.80 -5.92 -22.57
CA ARG A 71 12.26 -5.97 -22.47
C ARG A 71 12.81 -4.74 -21.73
N GLN A 72 12.31 -3.55 -22.05
CA GLN A 72 12.69 -2.30 -21.38
C GLN A 72 12.33 -2.32 -19.89
N TYR A 73 11.12 -2.78 -19.56
CA TYR A 73 10.67 -2.96 -18.19
C TYR A 73 11.60 -3.90 -17.39
N TYR A 74 11.95 -5.04 -17.99
CA TYR A 74 12.83 -6.01 -17.36
C TYR A 74 14.26 -5.48 -17.22
N SER A 75 14.78 -4.73 -18.19
CA SER A 75 16.12 -4.14 -18.07
C SER A 75 16.22 -3.09 -16.98
N GLU A 76 15.19 -2.26 -16.81
CA GLU A 76 15.24 -1.17 -15.84
C GLU A 76 14.93 -1.62 -14.42
N TRP A 77 13.86 -2.41 -14.23
CA TRP A 77 13.41 -2.74 -12.87
C TRP A 77 13.69 -4.18 -12.43
N VAL A 78 13.61 -5.17 -13.33
CA VAL A 78 13.73 -6.58 -12.92
C VAL A 78 15.20 -7.04 -12.84
N ARG A 79 16.02 -6.76 -13.85
CA ARG A 79 17.41 -7.23 -13.94
C ARG A 79 18.32 -6.66 -12.84
N PRO A 80 18.30 -5.36 -12.52
CA PRO A 80 19.13 -4.83 -11.44
C PRO A 80 18.78 -5.46 -10.10
N ARG A 81 17.51 -5.77 -9.86
CA ARG A 81 17.04 -6.47 -8.64
C ARG A 81 17.49 -7.92 -8.61
N ALA A 82 17.28 -8.66 -9.69
CA ALA A 82 17.70 -10.05 -9.80
C ALA A 82 19.21 -10.20 -9.56
N ARG A 83 20.04 -9.30 -10.12
CA ARG A 83 21.49 -9.26 -9.89
C ARG A 83 21.85 -9.04 -8.42
N ARG A 84 21.19 -8.07 -7.75
CA ARG A 84 21.41 -7.83 -6.31
C ARG A 84 21.05 -9.05 -5.46
N LEU A 85 19.91 -9.68 -5.74
CA LEU A 85 19.48 -10.87 -5.00
C LEU A 85 20.39 -12.08 -5.22
N ALA A 86 20.83 -12.29 -6.46
CA ALA A 86 21.76 -13.38 -6.80
C ALA A 86 23.12 -13.20 -6.13
N ASN A 87 23.63 -11.96 -6.08
CA ASN A 87 24.86 -11.63 -5.35
C ASN A 87 24.70 -11.89 -3.85
N THR A 88 23.55 -11.56 -3.26
CA THR A 88 23.25 -11.84 -1.85
C THR A 88 23.13 -13.34 -1.57
N ARG A 89 22.53 -14.12 -2.49
CA ARG A 89 22.33 -15.57 -2.34
C ARG A 89 23.50 -16.43 -2.88
N ARG A 90 24.59 -15.82 -3.36
CA ARG A 90 25.73 -16.49 -4.02
C ARG A 90 25.28 -17.51 -5.09
N THR A 91 24.29 -17.14 -5.90
CA THR A 91 23.79 -17.97 -7.00
C THR A 91 24.23 -17.37 -8.33
N THR A 92 24.73 -18.20 -9.24
CA THR A 92 25.17 -17.75 -10.57
C THR A 92 23.96 -17.50 -11.46
N LEU A 93 23.73 -16.23 -11.84
CA LEU A 93 22.77 -15.90 -12.90
C LEU A 93 23.39 -16.19 -14.27
N PRO A 94 22.62 -16.70 -15.25
CA PRO A 94 23.10 -16.83 -16.62
C PRO A 94 23.45 -15.45 -17.21
N ALA A 95 24.61 -15.35 -17.85
CA ALA A 95 25.13 -14.11 -18.44
C ALA A 95 24.38 -13.66 -19.71
N LYS A 96 23.59 -14.55 -20.32
CA LYS A 96 22.86 -14.28 -21.56
C LYS A 96 21.53 -13.57 -21.34
N THR A 97 21.17 -12.75 -22.33
CA THR A 97 19.95 -11.95 -22.47
C THR A 97 18.64 -12.74 -22.51
N ASP A 98 18.68 -14.05 -22.30
CA ASP A 98 17.56 -14.94 -22.56
C ASP A 98 16.51 -14.80 -21.44
N TYR A 99 15.35 -14.32 -21.88
CA TYR A 99 14.15 -14.12 -21.08
C TYR A 99 13.69 -15.45 -20.49
N THR A 100 13.96 -15.70 -19.21
CA THR A 100 13.38 -16.84 -18.49
C THR A 100 12.18 -16.42 -17.64
N PRO A 101 10.97 -16.97 -17.88
CA PRO A 101 9.76 -16.68 -17.09
C PRO A 101 9.88 -17.05 -15.61
N LYS A 102 10.86 -17.90 -15.25
CA LYS A 102 11.17 -18.25 -13.85
C LYS A 102 11.64 -17.07 -12.99
N VAL A 103 12.13 -15.98 -13.59
CA VAL A 103 12.55 -14.78 -12.83
C VAL A 103 11.36 -13.87 -12.50
N ALA A 104 10.29 -13.91 -13.30
CA ALA A 104 9.05 -13.16 -13.03
C ALA A 104 8.31 -13.72 -11.80
N THR A 105 8.39 -15.03 -11.56
CA THR A 105 7.81 -15.69 -10.38
C THR A 105 8.53 -15.38 -9.06
N TRP A 106 9.70 -14.74 -9.09
CA TRP A 106 10.47 -14.46 -7.86
C TRP A 106 10.01 -13.22 -7.10
N PHE A 107 9.19 -12.37 -7.70
CA PHE A 107 8.89 -11.03 -7.20
C PHE A 107 7.39 -10.69 -7.19
N ASP A 108 6.53 -11.70 -7.04
CA ASP A 108 5.06 -11.53 -6.98
C ASP A 108 4.43 -10.81 -8.19
N HIS A 109 5.19 -10.73 -9.29
CA HIS A 109 4.80 -10.16 -10.59
C HIS A 109 3.96 -11.13 -11.43
N GLY A 110 3.36 -12.16 -10.82
CA GLY A 110 2.53 -13.15 -11.52
C GLY A 110 1.31 -12.51 -12.22
N HIS A 111 0.79 -11.41 -11.67
CA HIS A 111 -0.27 -10.62 -12.28
C HIS A 111 0.20 -9.81 -13.50
N LEU A 112 1.47 -9.37 -13.53
CA LEU A 112 2.02 -8.64 -14.68
C LEU A 112 2.14 -9.53 -15.93
N ALA A 113 2.31 -10.84 -15.75
CA ALA A 113 2.34 -11.80 -16.85
C ALA A 113 0.98 -12.07 -17.50
N GLN A 114 -0.13 -11.75 -16.81
CA GLN A 114 -1.49 -11.89 -17.34
C GLN A 114 -1.98 -10.66 -18.13
N GLU A 115 -1.39 -9.49 -17.87
CA GLU A 115 -1.75 -8.25 -18.55
C GLU A 115 -0.88 -8.02 -19.80
N GLY A 116 -1.48 -8.13 -20.99
CA GLY A 116 -0.78 -8.03 -22.27
C GLY A 116 -0.23 -6.64 -22.65
N ASN A 117 -0.47 -5.58 -21.86
CA ASN A 117 -0.07 -4.21 -22.19
C ASN A 117 1.15 -3.73 -21.39
N TRP A 118 2.33 -4.24 -21.76
CA TRP A 118 3.60 -3.87 -21.15
C TRP A 118 3.96 -2.38 -21.26
N LYS A 119 3.45 -1.68 -22.29
CA LYS A 119 3.65 -0.22 -22.42
C LYS A 119 2.94 0.52 -21.29
N ARG A 120 1.70 0.14 -20.98
CA ARG A 120 0.94 0.71 -19.86
C ARG A 120 1.63 0.44 -18.53
N GLN A 121 2.10 -0.78 -18.30
CA GLN A 121 2.83 -1.13 -17.07
C GLN A 121 4.16 -0.39 -16.94
N TYR A 122 4.90 -0.23 -18.04
CA TYR A 122 6.11 0.58 -18.09
C TYR A 122 5.80 2.02 -17.71
N ARG A 123 4.80 2.64 -18.34
CA ARG A 123 4.38 4.01 -18.05
C ARG A 123 4.00 4.17 -16.58
N LEU A 124 3.15 3.29 -16.08
CA LEU A 124 2.70 3.33 -14.69
C LEU A 124 3.88 3.26 -13.73
N ARG A 125 4.77 2.28 -13.90
CA ARG A 125 5.94 2.14 -13.04
C ARG A 125 6.91 3.32 -13.15
N HIS A 126 7.10 3.84 -14.35
CA HIS A 126 7.90 5.04 -14.59
C HIS A 126 7.33 6.23 -13.82
N ASN A 127 6.02 6.46 -13.94
CA ASN A 127 5.29 7.53 -13.26
C ASN A 127 5.43 7.41 -11.73
N TRP A 128 5.22 6.23 -11.16
CA TRP A 128 5.47 5.96 -9.73
C TRP A 128 6.91 6.26 -9.31
N SER A 129 7.89 5.79 -10.09
CA SER A 129 9.32 5.98 -9.77
C SER A 129 9.78 7.45 -9.83
N LYS A 130 9.01 8.30 -10.52
CA LYS A 130 9.30 9.73 -10.71
C LYS A 130 8.33 10.65 -9.97
N GLY A 131 7.28 10.10 -9.35
CA GLY A 131 6.23 10.88 -8.70
C GLY A 131 5.37 11.68 -9.69
N LEU A 132 5.37 11.28 -10.97
CA LEU A 132 4.60 11.95 -12.02
C LEU A 132 3.16 11.48 -11.96
N CYS A 133 2.24 12.39 -11.69
CA CYS A 133 0.82 12.06 -11.59
C CYS A 133 -0.04 13.24 -12.01
N ARG A 134 -1.22 12.89 -12.50
CA ARG A 134 -2.30 13.86 -12.72
C ARG A 134 -3.07 14.02 -11.42
N VAL A 135 -3.24 15.26 -10.98
CA VAL A 135 -4.05 15.57 -9.80
C VAL A 135 -5.43 16.04 -10.22
N THR A 136 -6.44 15.44 -9.62
CA THR A 136 -7.83 15.88 -9.70
C THR A 136 -8.36 16.07 -8.29
N GLU A 137 -8.81 17.28 -8.01
CA GLU A 137 -9.45 17.63 -6.74
C GLU A 137 -10.95 17.59 -6.96
N VAL A 138 -11.66 16.82 -6.13
CA VAL A 138 -13.12 16.77 -6.17
C VAL A 138 -13.70 17.07 -4.81
N GLU A 139 -14.57 18.08 -4.79
CA GLU A 139 -15.46 18.36 -3.68
C GLU A 139 -16.51 17.25 -3.59
N PHE A 140 -16.70 16.71 -2.38
CA PHE A 140 -17.85 15.85 -2.16
C PHE A 140 -19.12 16.68 -2.35
N PRO A 141 -20.09 16.25 -3.19
CA PRO A 141 -21.30 17.02 -3.47
C PRO A 141 -22.13 17.31 -2.20
N GLN A 142 -21.90 16.55 -1.13
CA GLN A 142 -22.32 16.86 0.22
C GLN A 142 -21.12 16.62 1.15
N PRO A 143 -20.50 17.68 1.71
CA PRO A 143 -19.34 17.54 2.57
C PRO A 143 -19.71 16.64 3.74
N PRO A 144 -18.93 15.58 4.01
CA PRO A 144 -19.16 14.73 5.16
C PRO A 144 -19.03 15.56 6.45
N CYS A 145 -19.88 15.30 7.45
CA CYS A 145 -19.71 15.92 8.75
C CYS A 145 -18.52 15.26 9.48
N PRO A 146 -17.53 16.02 9.96
CA PRO A 146 -16.47 15.46 10.78
C PRO A 146 -17.06 14.95 12.11
N PRO A 147 -16.59 13.81 12.65
CA PRO A 147 -15.53 12.95 12.13
C PRO A 147 -16.00 12.08 10.95
N THR A 148 -15.24 12.09 9.87
CA THR A 148 -15.53 11.32 8.66
C THR A 148 -14.49 10.23 8.48
N LEU A 149 -14.94 8.99 8.42
CA LEU A 149 -14.07 7.87 8.11
C LEU A 149 -14.04 7.68 6.60
N VAL A 150 -12.85 7.47 6.06
CA VAL A 150 -12.69 7.22 4.63
C VAL A 150 -11.78 6.02 4.41
N ARG A 151 -12.15 5.14 3.49
CA ARG A 151 -11.33 4.01 3.08
C ARG A 151 -11.41 3.76 1.58
N PHE A 152 -10.26 3.46 0.99
CA PHE A 152 -10.19 3.07 -0.42
C PHE A 152 -10.05 1.55 -0.58
N CYS A 153 -10.81 0.98 -1.50
CA CYS A 153 -10.69 -0.43 -1.90
C CYS A 153 -11.19 -0.62 -3.34
N ALA A 154 -10.41 -1.33 -4.17
CA ALA A 154 -10.82 -1.76 -5.51
C ALA A 154 -11.35 -0.65 -6.45
N GLY A 155 -10.78 0.55 -6.41
CA GLY A 155 -11.24 1.67 -7.26
C GLY A 155 -12.52 2.36 -6.76
N ILE A 156 -12.92 2.09 -5.51
CA ILE A 156 -14.08 2.68 -4.84
C ILE A 156 -13.63 3.33 -3.52
N VAL A 157 -14.14 4.53 -3.26
CA VAL A 157 -13.95 5.24 -2.00
C VAL A 157 -15.19 5.04 -1.14
N PHE A 158 -14.99 4.60 0.09
CA PHE A 158 -16.03 4.47 1.10
C PHE A 158 -15.89 5.61 2.09
N THR A 159 -16.97 6.35 2.32
CA THR A 159 -17.04 7.38 3.36
C THR A 159 -18.12 6.99 4.37
N ALA A 160 -17.84 7.11 5.66
CA ALA A 160 -18.84 6.95 6.71
C ALA A 160 -18.87 8.20 7.60
N ASP A 161 -20.05 8.77 7.76
CA ASP A 161 -20.31 9.92 8.64
C ASP A 161 -21.66 9.78 9.33
N SER A 162 -21.87 10.55 10.40
CA SER A 162 -23.09 10.48 11.21
C SER A 162 -24.33 11.06 10.53
N ALA A 163 -24.17 11.91 9.51
CA ALA A 163 -25.26 12.61 8.84
C ALA A 163 -25.83 11.82 7.65
N HIS A 164 -24.96 11.20 6.85
CA HIS A 164 -25.31 10.53 5.59
C HIS A 164 -25.08 9.02 5.63
N GLY A 165 -24.49 8.50 6.71
CA GLY A 165 -24.18 7.09 6.87
C GLY A 165 -23.02 6.63 5.98
N LEU A 166 -23.10 5.38 5.50
CA LEU A 166 -22.09 4.78 4.64
C LEU A 166 -22.39 5.09 3.17
N ARG A 167 -21.43 5.69 2.47
CA ARG A 167 -21.51 6.03 1.04
C ARG A 167 -20.34 5.42 0.27
N ALA A 168 -20.60 5.00 -0.97
CA ALA A 168 -19.60 4.49 -1.90
C ALA A 168 -19.49 5.42 -3.12
N TRP A 169 -18.27 5.74 -3.54
CA TRP A 169 -17.96 6.68 -4.62
C TRP A 169 -17.02 6.04 -5.64
N ALA A 170 -17.27 6.25 -6.92
CA ALA A 170 -16.36 5.77 -7.96
C ALA A 170 -15.14 6.68 -8.06
N THR A 171 -13.92 6.13 -8.06
CA THR A 171 -12.72 6.98 -8.17
C THR A 171 -12.57 7.66 -9.53
N ARG A 172 -13.13 7.08 -10.60
CA ARG A 172 -13.08 7.66 -11.95
C ARG A 172 -13.99 8.87 -12.13
N ASP A 173 -15.07 8.90 -11.36
CA ASP A 173 -16.07 9.99 -11.36
C ASP A 173 -16.51 10.24 -9.91
N PRO A 174 -15.65 10.91 -9.12
CA PRO A 174 -15.91 11.13 -7.70
C PRO A 174 -17.12 12.03 -7.43
N ALA A 175 -17.68 12.71 -8.44
CA ALA A 175 -18.96 13.41 -8.33
C ALA A 175 -20.16 12.44 -8.28
N ARG A 176 -19.99 11.20 -8.72
CA ARG A 176 -21.04 10.18 -8.75
C ARG A 176 -20.97 9.27 -7.53
N CYS A 177 -21.92 9.45 -6.61
CA CYS A 177 -22.19 8.48 -5.55
C CYS A 177 -22.79 7.21 -6.18
N LEU A 178 -22.15 6.06 -5.93
CA LEU A 178 -22.59 4.75 -6.41
C LEU A 178 -23.74 4.21 -5.56
N ALA A 179 -23.60 4.28 -4.24
CA ALA A 179 -24.56 3.73 -3.29
C ALA A 179 -24.48 4.44 -1.94
N ARG A 180 -25.59 4.42 -1.20
CA ARG A 180 -25.69 4.97 0.16
C ARG A 180 -26.58 4.10 1.04
N VAL A 181 -26.18 3.92 2.29
CA VAL A 181 -26.98 3.23 3.31
C VAL A 181 -26.85 3.98 4.64
N PRO A 182 -27.97 4.33 5.30
CA PRO A 182 -27.93 4.95 6.63
C PRO A 182 -27.37 3.98 7.67
N LEU A 183 -26.66 4.51 8.67
CA LEU A 183 -26.10 3.71 9.77
C LEU A 183 -27.13 3.38 10.87
N SER A 184 -28.26 4.10 10.92
CA SER A 184 -29.31 3.90 11.91
C SER A 184 -30.29 2.81 11.48
N ALA A 185 -30.54 1.84 12.36
CA ALA A 185 -31.53 0.79 12.17
C ALA A 185 -32.98 1.24 12.46
N SER A 186 -33.17 2.38 13.14
CA SER A 186 -34.49 2.93 13.46
C SER A 186 -34.54 4.45 13.31
N SER A 187 -35.72 4.97 12.95
CA SER A 187 -35.98 6.39 12.72
C SER A 187 -35.98 7.25 14.00
N GLU A 188 -35.83 6.64 15.18
CA GLU A 188 -35.99 7.30 16.49
C GLU A 188 -34.69 7.35 17.33
N SER A 189 -33.59 6.73 16.88
CA SER A 189 -32.32 6.76 17.61
C SER A 189 -31.48 7.99 17.26
N LEU A 190 -30.80 8.56 18.26
CA LEU A 190 -29.79 9.61 18.09
C LEU A 190 -28.75 9.23 17.00
N PRO A 191 -28.22 10.20 16.24
CA PRO A 191 -27.23 9.93 15.21
C PRO A 191 -25.97 9.31 15.81
N LEU A 192 -25.64 8.09 15.38
CA LEU A 192 -24.46 7.37 15.85
C LEU A 192 -23.23 7.80 15.03
N THR A 193 -22.17 8.17 15.74
CA THR A 193 -20.89 8.61 15.18
C THR A 193 -20.04 7.38 14.80
N PRO A 194 -19.63 7.24 13.52
CA PRO A 194 -18.73 6.18 13.12
C PRO A 194 -17.30 6.52 13.57
N THR A 195 -16.63 5.56 14.22
CA THR A 195 -15.29 5.73 14.81
C THR A 195 -14.23 4.83 14.19
N ALA A 196 -14.60 3.72 13.55
CA ALA A 196 -13.68 2.86 12.80
C ALA A 196 -14.33 2.26 11.53
N LEU A 197 -13.52 2.06 10.49
CA LEU A 197 -13.96 1.55 9.19
C LEU A 197 -12.95 0.52 8.69
N ALA A 198 -13.43 -0.69 8.40
CA ALA A 198 -12.63 -1.76 7.80
C ALA A 198 -13.28 -2.23 6.50
N VAL A 199 -12.45 -2.49 5.49
CA VAL A 199 -12.92 -2.92 4.16
C VAL A 199 -12.05 -4.09 3.71
N SER A 200 -12.69 -5.10 3.13
CA SER A 200 -12.06 -6.25 2.50
C SER A 200 -12.71 -6.53 1.15
N GLN A 201 -11.91 -6.94 0.16
CA GLN A 201 -12.43 -7.34 -1.15
C GLN A 201 -12.34 -8.85 -1.31
N ILE A 202 -13.46 -9.47 -1.70
CA ILE A 202 -13.53 -10.89 -2.04
C ILE A 202 -14.23 -11.02 -3.40
N GLN A 203 -13.47 -11.38 -4.43
CA GLN A 203 -13.96 -11.54 -5.81
C GLN A 203 -14.70 -10.27 -6.30
N ASP A 204 -16.00 -10.41 -6.60
CA ASP A 204 -16.87 -9.36 -7.13
C ASP A 204 -17.66 -8.62 -6.02
N LYS A 205 -17.31 -8.84 -4.75
CA LYS A 205 -17.95 -8.21 -3.60
C LYS A 205 -16.92 -7.48 -2.73
N ILE A 206 -17.35 -6.37 -2.16
CA ILE A 206 -16.60 -5.64 -1.14
C ILE A 206 -17.37 -5.71 0.16
N GLU A 207 -16.71 -6.24 1.18
CA GLU A 207 -17.22 -6.37 2.54
C GLU A 207 -16.74 -5.18 3.36
N ILE A 208 -17.66 -4.56 4.08
CA ILE A 208 -17.41 -3.31 4.79
C ILE A 208 -17.91 -3.50 6.21
N SER A 209 -17.12 -3.08 7.19
CA SER A 209 -17.55 -3.03 8.58
C SER A 209 -17.34 -1.63 9.14
N VAL A 210 -18.39 -1.11 9.78
CA VAL A 210 -18.39 0.21 10.43
C VAL A 210 -18.58 0.01 11.92
N GLY A 211 -17.61 0.48 12.70
CA GLY A 211 -17.68 0.55 14.16
C GLY A 211 -18.11 1.93 14.63
N LEU A 212 -18.88 1.96 15.71
CA LEU A 212 -19.54 3.15 16.23
C LEU A 212 -19.00 3.52 17.64
N GLU A 213 -19.27 4.76 18.06
CA GLU A 213 -18.86 5.28 19.38
C GLU A 213 -19.49 4.52 20.57
N ASN A 214 -20.67 3.94 20.38
CA ASN A 214 -21.36 3.13 21.39
C ASN A 214 -20.83 1.69 21.48
N GLY A 215 -19.78 1.32 20.73
CA GLY A 215 -19.24 -0.04 20.71
C GLY A 215 -19.97 -1.02 19.78
N HIS A 216 -21.03 -0.60 19.11
CA HIS A 216 -21.69 -1.40 18.09
C HIS A 216 -20.89 -1.43 16.79
N PHE A 217 -21.08 -2.49 16.01
CA PHE A 217 -20.56 -2.57 14.65
C PHE A 217 -21.61 -3.12 13.69
N SER A 218 -21.56 -2.64 12.45
CA SER A 218 -22.45 -3.08 11.38
C SER A 218 -21.64 -3.59 10.19
N LEU A 219 -22.20 -4.58 9.49
CA LEU A 219 -21.61 -5.24 8.33
C LEU A 219 -22.42 -4.91 7.09
N PHE A 220 -21.74 -4.47 6.04
CA PHE A 220 -22.32 -4.14 4.76
C PHE A 220 -21.59 -4.89 3.65
N VAL A 221 -22.30 -5.16 2.55
CA VAL A 221 -21.71 -5.78 1.36
C VAL A 221 -22.09 -4.93 0.15
N LEU A 222 -21.09 -4.51 -0.60
CA LEU A 222 -21.26 -3.88 -1.91
C LEU A 222 -21.02 -4.93 -3.00
N ASN A 223 -22.01 -5.12 -3.86
CA ASN A 223 -21.84 -5.91 -5.09
C ASN A 223 -21.28 -5.02 -6.20
N LEU A 224 -20.12 -5.36 -6.75
CA LEU A 224 -19.43 -4.55 -7.76
C LEU A 224 -20.18 -4.52 -9.10
N GLN A 225 -20.95 -5.56 -9.43
CA GLN A 225 -21.68 -5.64 -10.70
C GLN A 225 -22.95 -4.80 -10.68
N THR A 226 -23.72 -4.88 -9.59
CA THR A 226 -24.99 -4.14 -9.46
C THR A 226 -24.83 -2.77 -8.83
N SER A 227 -23.65 -2.47 -8.25
CA SER A 227 -23.40 -1.29 -7.42
C SER A 227 -24.40 -1.15 -6.26
N GLN A 228 -24.98 -2.27 -5.79
CA GLN A 228 -25.90 -2.28 -4.65
C GLN A 228 -25.12 -2.49 -3.35
N LEU A 229 -25.39 -1.61 -2.39
CA LEU A 229 -24.82 -1.64 -1.04
C LEU A 229 -25.92 -2.05 -0.07
N ASP A 230 -25.75 -3.20 0.57
CA ASP A 230 -26.74 -3.75 1.48
C ASP A 230 -26.18 -3.90 2.89
N LEU A 231 -26.99 -3.56 3.91
CA LEU A 231 -26.72 -3.91 5.30
C LEU A 231 -26.99 -5.40 5.51
N GLN A 232 -25.99 -6.16 5.95
CA GLN A 232 -26.10 -7.59 6.23
C GLN A 232 -26.56 -7.84 7.66
N SER A 233 -25.86 -7.25 8.63
CA SER A 233 -26.19 -7.40 10.04
C SER A 233 -25.61 -6.25 10.86
N SER A 234 -26.19 -6.04 12.05
CA SER A 234 -25.69 -5.11 13.05
C SER A 234 -25.62 -5.83 14.39
N HIS A 235 -24.53 -5.61 15.12
CA HIS A 235 -24.24 -6.35 16.34
C HIS A 235 -23.71 -5.41 17.42
N VAL A 236 -24.02 -5.77 18.67
CA VAL A 236 -23.45 -5.12 19.86
C VAL A 236 -22.07 -5.73 20.10
N GLY A 237 -21.05 -4.88 20.23
CA GLY A 237 -19.72 -5.34 20.65
C GLY A 237 -19.70 -5.77 22.11
N CYS A 238 -18.63 -6.47 22.51
CA CYS A 238 -18.38 -6.90 23.88
C CYS A 238 -18.09 -5.73 24.84
N SER A 239 -17.74 -4.56 24.31
CA SER A 239 -17.46 -3.36 25.11
C SER A 239 -18.40 -2.23 24.71
N ASP A 240 -19.08 -1.63 25.69
CA ASP A 240 -19.93 -0.43 25.53
C ASP A 240 -19.10 0.85 25.32
N SER A 241 -17.97 0.76 24.62
CA SER A 241 -17.02 1.84 24.43
C SER A 241 -16.63 1.96 22.97
N ALA A 242 -16.24 3.16 22.55
CA ALA A 242 -15.96 3.48 21.16
C ALA A 242 -14.96 2.53 20.52
N ILE A 243 -15.26 2.10 19.29
CA ILE A 243 -14.34 1.27 18.51
C ILE A 243 -13.29 2.18 17.88
N THR A 244 -12.01 1.95 18.18
CA THR A 244 -10.89 2.79 17.72
C THR A 244 -10.15 2.23 16.51
N ALA A 245 -10.14 0.90 16.35
CA ALA A 245 -9.52 0.25 15.20
C ALA A 245 -10.23 -1.06 14.85
N MET A 246 -10.23 -1.41 13.57
CA MET A 246 -10.86 -2.64 13.07
C MET A 246 -10.06 -3.26 11.94
N ALA A 247 -10.11 -4.59 11.83
CA ALA A 247 -9.66 -5.33 10.67
C ALA A 247 -10.68 -6.41 10.31
N LEU A 248 -11.05 -6.48 9.04
CA LEU A 248 -12.10 -7.35 8.54
C LEU A 248 -11.53 -8.37 7.57
N TRP A 249 -11.93 -9.63 7.74
CA TRP A 249 -11.75 -10.69 6.75
C TRP A 249 -12.86 -11.71 6.98
N LEU A 250 -14.02 -11.59 6.29
CA LEU A 250 -15.16 -12.43 6.62
C LEU A 250 -14.81 -13.93 6.54
N PRO A 251 -15.30 -14.73 7.52
CA PRO A 251 -16.26 -14.37 8.55
C PRO A 251 -15.65 -13.75 9.82
N TYR A 252 -14.37 -13.41 9.85
CA TYR A 252 -13.69 -12.92 11.04
C TYR A 252 -13.62 -11.39 11.07
N LEU A 253 -13.91 -10.82 12.23
CA LEU A 253 -13.79 -9.38 12.47
C LEU A 253 -13.00 -9.15 13.75
N MET A 254 -11.94 -8.35 13.64
CA MET A 254 -11.12 -7.93 14.77
C MET A 254 -11.43 -6.48 15.10
N VAL A 255 -11.68 -6.20 16.38
CA VAL A 255 -12.12 -4.90 16.89
C VAL A 255 -11.23 -4.50 18.06
N VAL A 256 -10.84 -3.23 18.13
CA VAL A 256 -10.18 -2.64 19.30
C VAL A 256 -11.06 -1.56 19.89
N SER A 257 -11.34 -1.66 21.18
CA SER A 257 -12.10 -0.65 21.91
C SER A 257 -11.23 0.49 22.44
N GLN A 258 -11.84 1.61 22.82
CA GLN A 258 -11.18 2.75 23.45
C GLN A 258 -10.44 2.36 24.75
N HIS A 259 -10.94 1.35 25.46
CA HIS A 259 -10.30 0.77 26.63
C HIS A 259 -9.21 -0.26 26.32
N LYS A 260 -8.67 -0.26 25.09
CA LYS A 260 -7.54 -1.10 24.67
C LYS A 260 -7.83 -2.61 24.81
N VAL A 261 -9.10 -2.99 24.61
CA VAL A 261 -9.52 -4.39 24.53
C VAL A 261 -9.63 -4.77 23.06
N LEU A 262 -8.76 -5.66 22.62
CA LEU A 262 -8.81 -6.30 21.31
C LEU A 262 -9.74 -7.51 21.41
N THR A 263 -10.80 -7.55 20.61
CA THR A 263 -11.72 -8.70 20.54
C THR A 263 -11.78 -9.21 19.10
N LEU A 264 -11.68 -10.53 18.93
CA LEU A 264 -11.89 -11.19 17.65
C LEU A 264 -13.22 -11.92 17.66
N TYR A 265 -14.06 -11.60 16.68
CA TYR A 265 -15.35 -12.24 16.43
C TYR A 265 -15.27 -13.18 15.23
N ASN A 266 -16.01 -14.27 15.31
CA ASN A 266 -16.46 -15.07 14.18
C ASN A 266 -17.93 -14.76 13.93
N LEU A 267 -18.21 -14.29 12.72
CA LEU A 267 -19.51 -13.80 12.28
C LEU A 267 -20.32 -14.88 11.54
N GLN A 268 -19.84 -16.13 11.47
CA GLN A 268 -20.64 -17.21 10.90
C GLN A 268 -21.91 -17.45 11.74
N PRO A 269 -23.08 -17.58 11.09
CA PRO A 269 -24.26 -18.10 11.76
C PRO A 269 -23.96 -19.52 12.24
N GLY A 270 -24.16 -19.80 13.53
CA GLY A 270 -23.97 -21.14 14.07
C GLY A 270 -24.79 -22.14 13.26
N THR A 271 -24.17 -23.21 12.75
CA THR A 271 -24.89 -24.35 12.19
C THR A 271 -25.73 -24.96 13.30
N HIS A 272 -27.05 -24.70 13.27
CA HIS A 272 -28.00 -25.29 14.19
C HIS A 272 -27.87 -26.82 14.18
N ARG A 273 -27.64 -27.44 15.35
CA ARG A 273 -28.13 -28.80 15.57
C ARG A 273 -29.65 -28.70 15.67
N ALA A 274 -30.37 -29.54 14.93
CA ALA A 274 -31.83 -29.54 14.93
C ALA A 274 -32.37 -29.71 16.37
N GLY A 275 -32.89 -28.64 16.98
CA GLY A 275 -33.50 -28.68 18.31
C GLY A 275 -33.34 -27.44 19.20
N GLU A 276 -32.39 -26.54 18.92
CA GLU A 276 -32.18 -25.34 19.76
C GLU A 276 -32.85 -24.09 19.15
N THR A 277 -33.62 -23.37 19.98
CA THR A 277 -34.37 -22.15 19.65
C THR A 277 -33.49 -21.07 19.03
N ALA A 278 -34.04 -20.35 18.05
CA ALA A 278 -33.38 -19.38 17.17
C ALA A 278 -32.94 -18.06 17.83
N GLU A 279 -32.43 -18.09 19.07
CA GLU A 279 -32.11 -16.90 19.86
C GLU A 279 -30.61 -16.57 19.94
N THR A 280 -29.73 -17.32 19.28
CA THR A 280 -28.25 -17.11 19.35
C THR A 280 -27.57 -16.93 17.99
N SER A 281 -28.21 -16.29 17.01
CA SER A 281 -27.55 -15.90 15.74
C SER A 281 -26.68 -14.63 15.87
N GLY A 282 -25.91 -14.54 16.95
CA GLY A 282 -25.01 -13.42 17.24
C GLY A 282 -23.55 -13.74 16.90
N PRO A 283 -22.68 -12.71 16.77
CA PRO A 283 -21.26 -12.91 16.51
C PRO A 283 -20.61 -13.65 17.68
N ARG A 284 -19.95 -14.78 17.40
CA ARG A 284 -19.25 -15.55 18.43
C ARG A 284 -17.90 -14.91 18.71
N GLN A 285 -17.67 -14.49 19.95
CA GLN A 285 -16.34 -14.08 20.40
C GLN A 285 -15.40 -15.30 20.40
N VAL A 286 -14.29 -15.19 19.68
CA VAL A 286 -13.26 -16.23 19.55
C VAL A 286 -12.16 -16.02 20.56
N ALA A 287 -11.68 -14.78 20.69
CA ALA A 287 -10.60 -14.42 21.60
C ALA A 287 -10.69 -12.95 22.02
N SER A 288 -10.12 -12.63 23.17
CA SER A 288 -9.95 -11.26 23.66
C SER A 288 -8.57 -11.08 24.29
N LEU A 289 -7.93 -9.95 24.00
CA LEU A 289 -6.67 -9.51 24.58
C LEU A 289 -6.87 -8.11 25.15
N LYS A 290 -6.53 -7.91 26.41
CA LYS A 290 -6.54 -6.59 27.06
C LYS A 290 -5.10 -6.17 27.35
N ALA A 291 -4.77 -4.92 27.02
CA ALA A 291 -3.44 -4.37 27.30
C ALA A 291 -3.54 -3.05 28.07
N ASP A 292 -2.87 -2.97 29.21
CA ASP A 292 -2.94 -1.79 30.07
C ASP A 292 -1.87 -0.73 29.71
N ASN A 293 -0.70 -1.16 29.22
CA ASN A 293 0.48 -0.32 29.00
C ASN A 293 0.80 -0.02 27.52
N ILE A 294 -0.22 0.05 26.66
CA ILE A 294 -0.03 0.44 25.24
C ILE A 294 -0.39 1.92 25.02
N VAL A 295 0.34 2.59 24.13
CA VAL A 295 0.10 3.99 23.77
C VAL A 295 -0.27 4.08 22.29
N ALA A 296 -1.22 4.96 21.95
CA ALA A 296 -1.56 5.26 20.57
C ALA A 296 -0.38 5.95 19.85
N PRO A 297 -0.20 5.77 18.54
CA PRO A 297 -1.05 4.99 17.62
C PRO A 297 -0.88 3.47 17.77
N MET A 298 -1.88 2.73 17.28
CA MET A 298 -1.85 1.27 17.12
C MET A 298 -2.41 0.88 15.76
N THR A 299 -2.04 -0.28 15.24
CA THR A 299 -2.59 -0.83 13.98
C THR A 299 -2.85 -2.31 14.12
N VAL A 300 -3.86 -2.79 13.40
CA VAL A 300 -4.34 -4.16 13.45
C VAL A 300 -4.38 -4.75 12.06
N SER A 301 -4.03 -6.03 11.95
CA SER A 301 -4.03 -6.77 10.69
C SER A 301 -4.57 -8.17 10.93
N LEU A 302 -5.41 -8.63 10.01
CA LEU A 302 -5.98 -9.97 10.04
C LEU A 302 -5.57 -10.69 8.76
N ARG A 303 -4.93 -11.85 8.91
CA ARG A 303 -4.51 -12.70 7.78
C ARG A 303 -5.15 -14.07 7.95
N VAL A 304 -5.85 -14.53 6.93
CA VAL A 304 -6.51 -15.85 6.95
C VAL A 304 -5.87 -16.72 5.88
N SER A 305 -5.43 -17.90 6.30
CA SER A 305 -4.86 -18.95 5.45
C SER A 305 -5.81 -20.15 5.39
N SER A 306 -5.47 -21.15 4.57
CA SER A 306 -6.25 -22.38 4.44
C SER A 306 -6.41 -23.18 5.74
N PHE A 307 -5.51 -22.99 6.71
CA PHE A 307 -5.46 -23.78 7.96
C PHE A 307 -5.58 -22.94 9.23
N GLU A 308 -5.24 -21.66 9.18
CA GLU A 308 -5.11 -20.82 10.36
C GLU A 308 -5.50 -19.37 10.09
N ILE A 309 -5.80 -18.66 11.16
CA ILE A 309 -6.05 -17.23 11.21
C ILE A 309 -4.94 -16.62 12.06
N VAL A 310 -4.31 -15.59 11.54
CA VAL A 310 -3.28 -14.82 12.23
C VAL A 310 -3.83 -13.42 12.46
N ALA A 311 -4.20 -13.14 13.70
CA ALA A 311 -4.62 -11.84 14.17
C ALA A 311 -3.39 -11.12 14.75
N THR A 312 -2.99 -10.00 14.16
CA THR A 312 -1.82 -9.22 14.58
C THR A 312 -2.25 -7.85 15.08
N ILE A 313 -1.76 -7.45 16.25
CA ILE A 313 -1.80 -6.06 16.72
C ILE A 313 -0.37 -5.54 16.85
N VAL A 314 -0.15 -4.31 16.40
CA VAL A 314 1.09 -3.58 16.60
C VAL A 314 0.78 -2.33 17.40
N TYR A 315 1.56 -2.08 18.44
CA TYR A 315 1.36 -0.97 19.37
C TYR A 315 2.68 -0.31 19.74
N SER A 316 2.62 0.96 20.14
CA SER A 316 3.78 1.68 20.63
C SER A 316 3.91 1.57 22.16
N PHE A 317 5.15 1.52 22.64
CA PHE A 317 5.49 1.57 24.05
C PHE A 317 6.86 2.22 24.26
N PHE A 318 7.13 2.70 25.48
CA PHE A 318 8.42 3.29 25.83
C PHE A 318 9.32 2.24 26.49
N HIS A 319 10.53 2.07 25.96
CA HIS A 319 11.54 1.16 26.51
C HIS A 319 12.71 1.93 27.11
N ILE A 320 13.06 1.62 28.35
CA ILE A 320 14.19 2.23 29.05
C ILE A 320 15.49 1.81 28.34
N GLY A 321 16.23 2.78 27.80
CA GLY A 321 17.52 2.55 27.15
C GLY A 321 17.53 2.70 25.61
N CYS A 322 16.39 2.57 24.93
CA CYS A 322 16.30 2.78 23.48
C CYS A 322 15.13 3.67 23.02
N GLY A 323 14.35 4.22 23.97
CA GLY A 323 13.27 5.17 23.71
C GLY A 323 12.00 4.47 23.23
N TRP A 324 11.24 5.14 22.36
CA TRP A 324 10.00 4.60 21.82
C TRP A 324 10.24 3.41 20.88
N SER A 325 9.50 2.34 21.13
CA SER A 325 9.60 1.06 20.43
C SER A 325 8.22 0.50 20.10
N LEU A 326 8.18 -0.52 19.24
CA LEU A 326 6.94 -1.16 18.81
C LEU A 326 6.90 -2.60 19.32
N GLY A 327 5.75 -2.99 19.87
CA GLY A 327 5.41 -4.36 20.21
C GLY A 327 4.47 -4.93 19.15
N ILE A 328 4.70 -6.19 18.78
CA ILE A 328 3.87 -6.93 17.82
C ILE A 328 3.39 -8.18 18.55
N GLN A 329 2.08 -8.28 18.76
CA GLN A 329 1.45 -9.48 19.29
C GLN A 329 0.68 -10.17 18.16
N GLU A 330 1.02 -11.43 17.89
CA GLU A 330 0.27 -12.30 16.99
C GLU A 330 -0.47 -13.37 17.77
N LEU A 331 -1.77 -13.46 17.54
CA LEU A 331 -2.62 -14.55 17.99
C LEU A 331 -2.92 -15.46 16.79
N ARG A 332 -2.61 -16.75 16.93
CA ARG A 332 -2.88 -17.76 15.91
C ARG A 332 -4.04 -18.62 16.34
N LEU A 333 -4.98 -18.81 15.45
CA LEU A 333 -6.21 -19.53 15.71
C LEU A 333 -6.45 -20.54 14.59
N GLY A 334 -6.98 -21.70 14.94
CA GLY A 334 -7.54 -22.64 13.98
C GLY A 334 -8.83 -22.08 13.39
N LYS A 335 -9.30 -22.65 12.28
CA LYS A 335 -10.58 -22.26 11.67
C LYS A 335 -11.77 -22.45 12.62
N ASP A 336 -11.67 -23.41 13.52
CA ASP A 336 -12.68 -23.70 14.55
C ASP A 336 -12.72 -22.62 15.66
N GLY A 337 -11.83 -21.62 15.59
CA GLY A 337 -11.65 -20.59 16.60
C GLY A 337 -10.80 -21.01 17.78
N GLN A 338 -10.28 -22.24 17.81
CA GLN A 338 -9.35 -22.67 18.86
C GLN A 338 -8.06 -21.88 18.77
N GLN A 339 -7.60 -21.31 19.88
CA GLN A 339 -6.28 -20.69 19.97
C GLN A 339 -5.19 -21.74 19.84
N LEU A 340 -4.36 -21.60 18.80
CA LEU A 340 -3.22 -22.47 18.51
C LEU A 340 -1.96 -21.96 19.19
N ASP A 341 -1.71 -20.65 19.11
CA ASP A 341 -0.48 -20.04 19.61
C ASP A 341 -0.66 -18.53 19.83
N SER A 342 0.24 -17.94 20.63
CA SER A 342 0.29 -16.52 20.93
C SER A 342 1.76 -16.09 21.03
N ARG A 343 2.19 -15.16 20.17
CA ARG A 343 3.60 -14.77 20.02
C ARG A 343 3.78 -13.27 20.12
N LEU A 344 4.88 -12.89 20.76
CA LEU A 344 5.28 -11.50 20.91
C LEU A 344 6.64 -11.28 20.23
N ALA A 345 6.76 -10.18 19.50
CA ALA A 345 8.04 -9.65 19.05
C ALA A 345 8.12 -8.15 19.33
N THR A 346 9.34 -7.62 19.44
CA THR A 346 9.57 -6.19 19.65
C THR A 346 10.62 -5.67 18.68
N THR A 347 10.59 -4.36 18.44
CA THR A 347 11.63 -3.69 17.64
C THR A 347 12.93 -3.44 18.42
N VAL A 348 12.95 -3.70 19.74
CA VAL A 348 14.09 -3.40 20.62
C VAL A 348 15.34 -4.13 20.15
N ASP A 349 15.24 -5.43 19.86
CA ASP A 349 16.35 -6.23 19.34
C ASP A 349 16.92 -5.66 18.04
N SER A 350 16.03 -5.19 17.16
CA SER A 350 16.40 -4.56 15.89
C SER A 350 17.11 -3.22 16.10
N GLN A 351 16.74 -2.44 17.12
CA GLN A 351 17.38 -1.18 17.46
C GLN A 351 18.80 -1.41 17.97
N PHE A 352 19.06 -2.46 18.75
CA PHE A 352 20.41 -2.84 19.16
C PHE A 352 21.21 -3.59 18.08
N GLY A 353 20.66 -3.75 16.87
CA GLY A 353 21.31 -4.47 15.78
C GLY A 353 21.49 -5.96 16.06
N LEU A 354 20.77 -6.51 17.05
CA LEU A 354 20.78 -7.92 17.37
C LEU A 354 20.05 -8.66 16.24
N ARG A 355 20.78 -9.55 15.57
CA ARG A 355 20.17 -10.47 14.60
C ARG A 355 19.58 -11.62 15.39
N PRO A 356 18.31 -12.01 15.16
CA PRO A 356 17.76 -13.22 15.74
C PRO A 356 18.68 -14.39 15.40
N LEU A 357 19.08 -15.16 16.43
CA LEU A 357 19.85 -16.38 16.27
C LEU A 357 19.04 -17.32 15.39
N GLN A 358 19.33 -17.36 14.08
CA GLN A 358 18.86 -18.45 13.24
C GLN A 358 19.38 -19.72 13.88
N SER A 359 18.47 -20.60 14.30
CA SER A 359 18.79 -21.95 14.75
C SER A 359 19.52 -22.68 13.63
N ARG A 360 20.84 -22.53 13.60
CA ARG A 360 21.73 -23.37 12.81
C ARG A 360 21.61 -24.74 13.46
N LYS A 361 20.85 -25.64 12.83
CA LYS A 361 20.96 -27.08 13.12
C LYS A 361 22.45 -27.43 13.10
N ARG A 362 22.98 -27.71 14.29
CA ARG A 362 24.36 -28.10 14.56
C ARG A 362 24.70 -29.28 13.64
N ARG A 363 25.52 -29.06 12.62
CA ARG A 363 26.28 -30.17 12.05
C ARG A 363 27.37 -30.47 13.06
N HIS A 364 27.29 -31.63 13.69
CA HIS A 364 28.34 -32.14 14.54
C HIS A 364 29.59 -32.38 13.68
N SER A 365 30.62 -31.57 13.89
CA SER A 365 32.00 -31.96 13.67
C SER A 365 32.76 -31.50 14.90
N ALA A 366 33.38 -32.46 15.58
CA ALA A 366 34.09 -32.29 16.83
C ALA A 366 35.38 -31.47 16.65
N SER A 367 35.93 -31.11 17.81
CA SER A 367 37.21 -30.47 18.11
C SER A 367 37.26 -28.93 18.12
N GLU A 368 37.66 -28.47 19.31
CA GLU A 368 38.24 -27.18 19.69
C GLU A 368 37.34 -26.22 20.49
N SER A 369 37.47 -26.41 21.80
CA SER A 369 37.17 -25.48 22.87
C SER A 369 38.07 -24.24 22.80
N VAL A 370 37.48 -23.11 22.42
CA VAL A 370 37.85 -21.79 22.93
C VAL A 370 36.55 -21.06 23.21
N GLU A 371 36.39 -20.55 24.43
CA GLU A 371 35.29 -19.72 24.88
C GLU A 371 35.10 -18.51 23.95
N ASN A 372 34.23 -18.66 22.95
CA ASN A 372 33.61 -17.54 22.26
C ASN A 372 32.17 -17.45 22.74
N GLN A 373 32.01 -16.90 23.95
CA GLN A 373 30.76 -16.23 24.28
C GLN A 373 30.46 -15.24 23.14
N PRO A 374 29.23 -15.16 22.61
CA PRO A 374 28.88 -14.06 21.73
C PRO A 374 29.10 -12.79 22.53
N ARG A 375 30.10 -11.98 22.14
CA ARG A 375 30.29 -10.66 22.74
C ARG A 375 28.96 -9.94 22.55
N ILE A 376 28.19 -9.80 23.63
CA ILE A 376 27.12 -8.84 23.75
C ILE A 376 27.84 -7.50 23.60
N GLY A 377 27.93 -7.01 22.36
CA GLY A 377 28.37 -5.67 22.12
C GLY A 377 27.36 -4.79 22.84
N SER A 378 27.78 -4.19 23.95
CA SER A 378 27.13 -3.05 24.59
C SER A 378 27.20 -1.87 23.63
N GLY A 379 26.49 -1.98 22.51
CA GLY A 379 26.39 -0.98 21.46
C GLY A 379 25.21 -0.06 21.74
N ALA A 380 25.39 1.24 21.50
CA ALA A 380 24.29 2.19 21.49
C ALA A 380 23.22 1.75 20.46
N PRO A 381 21.93 2.04 20.70
CA PRO A 381 20.88 1.70 19.75
C PRO A 381 21.13 2.41 18.41
N SER A 382 21.09 1.65 17.32
CA SER A 382 21.26 2.13 15.94
C SER A 382 20.13 3.07 15.48
N ILE A 383 18.94 2.92 16.09
CA ILE A 383 17.78 3.78 15.84
C ILE A 383 17.18 4.10 17.20
N ILE A 384 17.09 5.40 17.51
CA ILE A 384 16.49 5.92 18.75
C ILE A 384 15.35 6.85 18.38
N HIS A 385 14.20 6.64 19.01
CA HIS A 385 13.03 7.51 18.89
C HIS A 385 12.76 8.19 20.23
N GLN A 386 12.92 9.52 20.26
CA GLN A 386 12.70 10.32 21.48
C GLN A 386 11.20 10.57 21.74
N GLN A 387 10.39 10.54 20.69
CA GLN A 387 8.95 10.76 20.74
C GLN A 387 8.20 9.53 20.18
N PRO A 388 6.93 9.31 20.59
CA PRO A 388 6.12 8.24 20.02
C PRO A 388 5.93 8.46 18.51
N PRO A 389 5.68 7.39 17.74
CA PRO A 389 5.33 7.54 16.34
C PRO A 389 4.05 8.38 16.20
N THR A 390 4.00 9.23 15.18
CA THR A 390 2.82 10.05 14.87
C THR A 390 1.72 9.23 14.20
N SER A 391 2.11 8.23 13.40
CA SER A 391 1.24 7.28 12.74
C SER A 391 1.98 5.98 12.48
N MET A 392 1.22 4.91 12.25
CA MET A 392 1.77 3.60 11.94
C MET A 392 0.88 2.83 10.98
N SER A 393 1.50 2.04 10.11
CA SER A 393 0.81 1.17 9.18
C SER A 393 1.51 -0.18 9.10
N TYR A 394 0.74 -1.25 9.23
CA TYR A 394 1.22 -2.62 9.11
C TYR A 394 0.47 -3.36 8.03
N SER A 395 1.20 -3.85 7.04
CA SER A 395 0.70 -4.78 6.04
C SER A 395 1.79 -5.80 5.79
N HIS A 396 1.59 -7.02 6.29
CA HIS A 396 2.63 -8.04 6.33
C HIS A 396 3.30 -8.21 4.94
N PRO A 397 4.64 -8.20 4.86
CA PRO A 397 5.61 -8.18 5.96
C PRO A 397 6.08 -6.78 6.42
N TYR A 398 5.54 -5.70 5.86
CA TYR A 398 6.04 -4.34 6.09
C TYR A 398 5.35 -3.68 7.28
N LEU A 399 6.15 -3.20 8.23
CA LEU A 399 5.72 -2.31 9.31
C LEU A 399 6.40 -0.97 9.12
N LEU A 400 5.62 0.10 9.03
CA LEU A 400 6.11 1.44 8.77
C LEU A 400 5.56 2.41 9.81
N THR A 401 6.44 3.23 10.38
CA THR A 401 6.09 4.31 11.32
C THR A 401 6.53 5.65 10.79
N SER A 402 5.74 6.68 11.06
CA SER A 402 6.10 8.08 10.83
C SER A 402 6.45 8.76 12.15
N HIS A 403 7.27 9.79 12.07
CA HIS A 403 7.79 10.49 13.25
C HIS A 403 7.73 12.01 13.07
N ALA A 404 7.71 12.71 14.22
CA ALA A 404 7.73 14.17 14.27
C ALA A 404 9.08 14.76 13.82
N ASP A 405 10.13 13.96 13.83
CA ASP A 405 11.50 14.33 13.43
C ASP A 405 11.71 14.31 11.91
N ASN A 406 10.65 14.43 11.11
CA ASN A 406 10.60 14.36 9.63
C ASN A 406 11.00 13.02 9.00
N THR A 407 11.17 11.97 9.80
CA THR A 407 11.59 10.66 9.28
C THR A 407 10.48 9.63 9.30
N LEU A 408 10.70 8.55 8.54
CA LEU A 408 9.94 7.32 8.66
C LEU A 408 10.88 6.18 9.08
N THR A 409 10.33 5.16 9.73
CA THR A 409 11.11 3.95 10.04
C THR A 409 10.39 2.71 9.55
N MET A 410 11.08 1.97 8.68
CA MET A 410 10.60 0.72 8.11
C MET A 410 11.22 -0.46 8.87
N TYR A 411 10.37 -1.43 9.21
CA TYR A 411 10.72 -2.71 9.79
C TYR A 411 10.15 -3.84 8.91
N LEU A 412 10.83 -4.98 8.88
CA LEU A 412 10.30 -6.20 8.26
C LEU A 412 9.89 -7.18 9.35
N VAL A 413 8.62 -7.55 9.36
CA VAL A 413 8.08 -8.52 10.30
C VAL A 413 8.12 -9.89 9.66
N VAL A 414 8.89 -10.81 10.26
CA VAL A 414 8.96 -12.20 9.84
C VAL A 414 8.00 -13.00 10.73
N SER A 415 6.90 -13.44 10.14
CA SER A 415 5.90 -14.30 10.76
C SER A 415 5.85 -15.61 9.99
N THR A 416 6.30 -16.69 10.62
CA THR A 416 6.27 -18.05 10.07
C THR A 416 5.52 -18.97 11.02
N LEU A 417 5.26 -20.23 10.63
CA LEU A 417 4.66 -21.24 11.51
C LEU A 417 5.38 -21.39 12.86
N ASP A 418 6.68 -21.14 12.94
CA ASP A 418 7.47 -21.42 14.16
C ASP A 418 8.13 -20.18 14.78
N SER A 419 8.18 -19.06 14.07
CA SER A 419 8.88 -17.85 14.56
C SER A 419 8.11 -16.57 14.28
N LEU A 420 8.15 -15.64 15.23
CA LEU A 420 7.80 -14.24 15.04
C LEU A 420 8.99 -13.38 15.49
N PHE A 421 9.52 -12.55 14.59
CA PHE A 421 10.54 -11.57 14.95
C PHE A 421 10.53 -10.37 14.00
N VAL A 422 11.09 -9.26 14.47
CA VAL A 422 11.36 -8.09 13.63
C VAL A 422 12.77 -8.21 13.08
N GLN A 423 12.88 -8.17 11.76
CA GLN A 423 14.14 -8.13 11.06
C GLN A 423 14.54 -6.68 10.80
N GLY A 424 15.50 -6.20 11.59
CA GLY A 424 16.15 -4.89 11.43
C GLY A 424 15.20 -3.69 11.48
N GLY A 425 15.76 -2.50 11.35
CA GLY A 425 15.02 -1.27 11.18
C GLY A 425 15.79 -0.35 10.26
N ARG A 426 15.10 0.43 9.43
CA ARG A 426 15.73 1.40 8.53
C ARG A 426 14.98 2.72 8.57
N ARG A 427 15.72 3.77 8.86
CA ARG A 427 15.22 5.14 8.77
C ARG A 427 15.20 5.58 7.30
N LEU A 428 14.08 6.13 6.88
CA LEU A 428 13.84 6.69 5.55
C LEU A 428 13.76 8.20 5.69
N TRP A 429 14.38 8.90 4.73
CA TRP A 429 14.52 10.34 4.74
C TRP A 429 13.84 10.92 3.51
N GLY A 430 13.41 12.17 3.59
CA GLY A 430 12.83 12.87 2.45
C GLY A 430 11.94 14.03 2.88
N HIS A 431 11.11 13.84 3.89
CA HIS A 431 10.25 14.93 4.36
C HIS A 431 11.08 16.06 4.96
N THR A 432 10.60 17.27 4.75
CA THR A 432 11.18 18.50 5.28
C THR A 432 10.52 18.93 6.60
N SER A 433 9.37 18.35 6.93
CA SER A 433 8.62 18.60 8.16
C SER A 433 8.12 17.31 8.81
N SER A 434 7.59 17.40 10.03
CA SER A 434 6.98 16.28 10.76
C SER A 434 6.03 15.49 9.85
N VAL A 435 6.10 14.16 9.86
CA VAL A 435 5.22 13.30 9.07
C VAL A 435 4.00 12.95 9.91
N SER A 436 2.78 13.27 9.45
CA SER A 436 1.55 13.06 10.22
C SER A 436 0.92 11.70 9.98
N ALA A 437 1.06 11.16 8.78
CA ALA A 437 0.37 9.94 8.39
C ALA A 437 1.16 9.12 7.38
N VAL A 438 1.00 7.80 7.49
CA VAL A 438 1.67 6.83 6.62
C VAL A 438 0.78 5.64 6.35
N HIS A 439 0.87 5.09 5.13
CA HIS A 439 0.16 3.87 4.73
C HIS A 439 1.07 2.97 3.90
N VAL A 440 1.08 1.67 4.17
CA VAL A 440 1.90 0.67 3.46
C VAL A 440 1.05 -0.49 2.95
N THR A 441 1.40 -1.00 1.78
CA THR A 441 0.81 -2.20 1.18
C THR A 441 1.67 -3.44 1.45
N ASN A 442 1.07 -4.61 1.32
CA ASN A 442 1.78 -5.90 1.41
C ASN A 442 2.81 -6.11 0.28
N ARG A 443 2.81 -5.25 -0.75
CA ARG A 443 3.76 -5.23 -1.86
C ARG A 443 4.94 -4.28 -1.67
N GLY A 444 5.02 -3.62 -0.52
CA GLY A 444 6.12 -2.70 -0.23
C GLY A 444 6.04 -1.36 -0.97
N LYS A 445 4.88 -1.01 -1.52
CA LYS A 445 4.60 0.41 -1.83
C LYS A 445 4.08 1.10 -0.58
N ALA A 446 4.49 2.34 -0.36
CA ALA A 446 4.02 3.16 0.73
C ALA A 446 3.80 4.62 0.30
N VAL A 447 2.90 5.29 1.01
CA VAL A 447 2.61 6.72 0.88
C VAL A 447 2.71 7.37 2.26
N SER A 448 3.23 8.59 2.29
CA SER A 448 3.38 9.38 3.51
C SER A 448 3.03 10.84 3.26
N VAL A 449 2.46 11.50 4.27
CA VAL A 449 1.99 12.88 4.20
C VAL A 449 2.62 13.69 5.33
N SER A 450 3.10 14.89 5.02
CA SER A 450 3.59 15.84 6.02
C SER A 450 2.46 16.36 6.91
N SER A 451 2.82 16.85 8.09
CA SER A 451 1.87 17.44 9.04
C SER A 451 1.26 18.75 8.55
N ARG A 452 1.90 19.38 7.55
CA ARG A 452 1.40 20.56 6.86
C ARG A 452 0.51 20.21 5.66
N GLY A 453 0.47 18.96 5.21
CA GLY A 453 -0.32 18.54 4.05
C GLY A 453 0.19 19.03 2.69
N ASP A 454 1.37 19.66 2.67
CA ASP A 454 2.01 20.23 1.49
C ASP A 454 2.93 19.24 0.78
N GLU A 455 3.42 18.24 1.50
CA GLU A 455 4.43 17.30 1.03
C GLU A 455 3.91 15.87 1.13
N ILE A 456 3.76 15.24 -0.03
CA ILE A 456 3.34 13.84 -0.17
C ILE A 456 4.47 13.08 -0.84
N ARG A 457 4.88 11.98 -0.24
CA ARG A 457 5.95 11.13 -0.75
C ARG A 457 5.51 9.69 -0.95
N ILE A 458 6.01 9.10 -2.03
CA ILE A 458 5.87 7.70 -2.40
C ILE A 458 7.18 6.95 -2.12
N TRP A 459 7.03 5.70 -1.69
CA TRP A 459 8.16 4.82 -1.35
C TRP A 459 8.00 3.46 -2.01
N GLU A 460 9.06 2.97 -2.66
CA GLU A 460 9.19 1.57 -3.10
C GLU A 460 10.16 0.81 -2.17
N LEU A 461 9.61 0.22 -1.12
CA LEU A 461 10.34 -0.42 -0.01
C LEU A 461 10.96 -1.77 -0.38
N GLU A 462 10.57 -2.39 -1.49
CA GLU A 462 11.14 -3.67 -1.95
C GLU A 462 12.67 -3.59 -2.10
N MET A 463 13.18 -2.42 -2.54
CA MET A 463 14.62 -2.22 -2.73
C MET A 463 15.36 -2.15 -1.39
N ALA A 464 14.71 -1.64 -0.35
CA ALA A 464 15.27 -1.53 1.00
C ALA A 464 15.60 -2.89 1.61
N ILE A 465 14.83 -3.93 1.25
CA ILE A 465 14.97 -5.29 1.80
C ILE A 465 16.36 -5.86 1.55
N SER A 466 16.92 -5.61 0.36
CA SER A 466 18.22 -6.16 -0.04
C SER A 466 19.39 -5.59 0.75
N SER A 467 19.18 -4.44 1.41
CA SER A 467 20.20 -3.72 2.19
C SER A 467 19.98 -3.76 3.70
N LEU A 468 18.96 -4.47 4.21
CA LEU A 468 18.74 -4.60 5.65
C LEU A 468 19.99 -5.23 6.33
N GLY A 469 20.76 -4.39 7.04
CA GLY A 469 22.02 -4.76 7.68
C GLY A 469 23.29 -4.16 7.07
N ARG A 470 23.19 -3.28 6.07
CA ARG A 470 24.30 -2.40 5.61
C ARG A 470 23.96 -0.93 5.93
N GLN A 471 24.91 -0.21 6.52
CA GLN A 471 24.71 1.16 7.02
C GLN A 471 24.53 2.24 5.94
N PHE A 472 24.86 1.96 4.68
CA PHE A 472 24.91 2.96 3.62
C PHE A 472 23.91 2.67 2.51
N PHE A 473 22.67 3.09 2.70
CA PHE A 473 21.74 3.40 1.61
C PHE A 473 20.77 4.46 2.11
N GLU A 474 20.77 5.62 1.48
CA GLU A 474 19.79 6.69 1.68
C GLU A 474 18.67 6.44 0.66
N GLU A 475 17.50 6.02 1.12
CA GLU A 475 16.31 5.99 0.27
C GLU A 475 15.55 7.28 0.51
N ASN A 476 15.61 8.16 -0.48
CA ASN A 476 14.83 9.38 -0.51
C ASN A 476 13.48 9.06 -1.14
N GLY A 477 12.40 9.31 -0.39
CA GLY A 477 11.05 9.15 -0.92
C GLY A 477 10.84 10.06 -2.13
N VAL A 478 10.03 9.64 -3.08
CA VAL A 478 9.76 10.43 -4.28
C VAL A 478 8.62 11.39 -3.97
N GLN A 479 8.86 12.70 -4.05
CA GLN A 479 7.83 13.71 -3.87
C GLN A 479 6.87 13.71 -5.06
N LEU A 480 5.58 13.84 -4.80
CA LEU A 480 4.57 13.96 -5.85
C LEU A 480 4.71 15.30 -6.57
N ASN A 481 4.88 15.24 -7.88
CA ASN A 481 4.90 16.39 -8.75
C ASN A 481 3.57 16.43 -9.51
N ALA A 482 2.69 17.34 -9.10
CA ALA A 482 1.44 17.59 -9.78
C ALA A 482 1.71 18.39 -11.07
N GLU A 483 1.45 17.82 -12.24
CA GLU A 483 1.63 18.52 -13.53
C GLU A 483 0.79 19.81 -13.65
N ASN A 484 -0.24 19.97 -12.82
CA ASN A 484 -1.20 21.08 -12.89
C ASN A 484 -0.90 22.27 -11.96
N LYS A 485 0.17 22.23 -11.13
CA LYS A 485 0.61 23.44 -10.40
C LYS A 485 1.45 24.32 -11.33
N GLY A 486 0.78 24.99 -12.26
CA GLY A 486 1.33 26.21 -12.85
C GLY A 486 1.39 27.26 -11.76
N GLU A 487 2.51 27.39 -11.07
CA GLU A 487 2.74 28.56 -10.24
C GLU A 487 2.86 29.78 -11.17
N PRO A 488 2.08 30.86 -10.96
CA PRO A 488 2.45 32.14 -11.53
C PRO A 488 3.76 32.56 -10.87
N GLU A 489 4.81 32.73 -11.67
CA GLU A 489 6.06 33.34 -11.22
C GLU A 489 5.73 34.63 -10.47
N PRO A 490 6.19 34.83 -9.22
CA PRO A 490 6.05 36.12 -8.58
C PRO A 490 7.01 37.08 -9.28
N GLU A 491 6.45 37.96 -10.12
CA GLU A 491 7.19 39.10 -10.67
C GLU A 491 7.84 39.87 -9.52
N LEU A 492 9.16 40.03 -9.60
CA LEU A 492 9.97 40.85 -8.71
C LEU A 492 9.58 42.33 -8.88
N GLY A 493 8.52 42.75 -8.20
CA GLY A 493 8.09 44.13 -8.06
C GLY A 493 8.74 44.80 -6.84
N LEU A 494 9.61 45.76 -7.10
CA LEU A 494 10.36 46.55 -6.13
C LEU A 494 9.44 47.49 -5.32
N GLY A 495 9.41 47.33 -3.99
CA GLY A 495 9.20 48.40 -3.00
C GLY A 495 7.77 48.88 -2.71
N THR A 496 7.34 48.76 -1.44
CA THR A 496 7.05 49.90 -0.53
C THR A 496 6.82 49.35 0.88
N ILE A 497 7.58 49.87 1.84
CA ILE A 497 7.53 49.52 3.27
C ILE A 497 6.39 50.29 3.93
N TYR A 498 5.44 49.59 4.55
CA TYR A 498 4.60 50.13 5.63
C TYR A 498 4.57 49.13 6.79
N PRO A 499 4.89 49.53 8.03
CA PRO A 499 4.76 48.66 9.19
C PRO A 499 3.32 48.73 9.70
N ASN A 500 2.60 47.60 9.73
CA ASN A 500 1.35 47.51 10.47
C ASN A 500 1.26 46.16 11.21
N LEU A 501 1.60 46.28 12.49
CA LEU A 501 1.01 45.68 13.69
C LEU A 501 0.02 44.49 13.51
N ASP A 502 0.39 43.39 14.17
CA ASP A 502 -0.48 42.37 14.77
C ASP A 502 -1.63 41.81 13.93
N ARG A 503 -1.30 40.85 13.08
CA ARG A 503 -2.19 39.72 12.79
C ARG A 503 -1.52 38.44 13.26
N VAL A 504 -1.97 37.96 14.42
CA VAL A 504 -1.76 36.58 14.87
C VAL A 504 -2.28 35.68 13.75
N ASN A 505 -1.35 35.11 12.99
CA ASN A 505 -1.63 34.15 11.94
C ASN A 505 -2.06 32.87 12.65
N VAL A 506 -3.37 32.70 12.87
CA VAL A 506 -3.94 31.43 13.33
C VAL A 506 -3.72 30.45 12.17
N GLU A 507 -2.59 29.76 12.22
CA GLU A 507 -2.27 28.64 11.32
C GLU A 507 -3.45 27.67 11.38
N SER A 508 -4.28 27.71 10.35
CA SER A 508 -5.36 26.76 10.15
C SER A 508 -4.66 25.42 9.90
N LYS A 509 -4.67 24.51 10.88
CA LYS A 509 -4.13 23.17 10.72
C LYS A 509 -4.94 22.44 9.65
N GLU A 510 -4.50 22.49 8.40
CA GLU A 510 -5.04 21.65 7.33
C GLU A 510 -4.71 20.19 7.68
N VAL A 511 -5.71 19.44 8.11
CA VAL A 511 -5.55 18.00 8.37
C VAL A 511 -5.63 17.29 7.03
N THR A 512 -4.50 16.73 6.60
CA THR A 512 -4.42 15.89 5.40
C THR A 512 -4.19 14.44 5.82
N LEU A 513 -5.10 13.55 5.44
CA LEU A 513 -5.07 12.14 5.81
C LEU A 513 -5.03 11.25 4.56
N PRO A 514 -4.10 10.26 4.51
CA PRO A 514 -4.10 9.27 3.45
C PRO A 514 -5.29 8.32 3.63
N ILE A 515 -6.13 8.26 2.61
CA ILE A 515 -7.33 7.40 2.58
C ILE A 515 -6.95 5.98 2.15
N GLY A 516 -6.01 5.88 1.22
CA GLY A 516 -5.49 4.65 0.66
C GLY A 516 -4.96 4.86 -0.76
N PHE A 517 -4.37 3.82 -1.31
CA PHE A 517 -3.81 3.82 -2.66
C PHE A 517 -3.81 2.41 -3.25
N ASP A 518 -3.76 2.32 -4.57
CA ASP A 518 -3.51 1.08 -5.31
C ASP A 518 -2.30 1.24 -6.24
N GLU A 519 -2.19 0.37 -7.24
CA GLU A 519 -1.12 0.44 -8.23
C GLU A 519 -1.29 1.63 -9.19
N GLU A 520 -2.48 2.20 -9.34
CA GLU A 520 -2.81 3.25 -10.32
C GLU A 520 -2.98 4.63 -9.68
N ARG A 521 -3.41 4.71 -8.42
CA ARG A 521 -3.87 5.96 -7.79
C ARG A 521 -3.51 6.07 -6.33
N VAL A 522 -3.29 7.30 -5.88
CA VAL A 522 -3.21 7.69 -4.46
C VAL A 522 -4.34 8.64 -4.14
N LEU A 523 -5.02 8.43 -3.01
CA LEU A 523 -6.16 9.23 -2.57
C LEU A 523 -5.91 9.84 -1.19
N LEU A 524 -6.14 11.16 -1.09
CA LEU A 524 -5.98 11.93 0.14
C LEU A 524 -7.27 12.68 0.45
N LEU A 525 -7.61 12.73 1.74
CA LEU A 525 -8.65 13.62 2.26
C LEU A 525 -7.95 14.87 2.78
N ARG A 526 -8.29 16.02 2.23
CA ARG A 526 -7.81 17.32 2.71
C ARG A 526 -8.98 18.08 3.32
N GLU A 527 -8.80 18.59 4.53
CA GLU A 527 -9.74 19.54 5.12
C GLU A 527 -9.20 20.96 5.00
N LYS A 528 -9.88 21.80 4.23
CA LYS A 528 -9.54 23.21 4.02
C LYS A 528 -10.72 24.08 4.40
N THR A 529 -10.53 24.98 5.37
CA THR A 529 -11.54 25.97 5.81
C THR A 529 -12.93 25.37 6.07
N GLY A 530 -13.00 24.16 6.64
CA GLY A 530 -14.25 23.44 6.94
C GLY A 530 -14.87 22.66 5.77
N THR A 531 -14.26 22.70 4.59
CA THR A 531 -14.64 21.87 3.43
C THR A 531 -13.69 20.68 3.30
N GLN A 532 -14.24 19.48 3.11
CA GLN A 532 -13.46 18.27 2.85
C GLN A 532 -13.36 18.03 1.34
N LEU A 533 -12.12 17.93 0.86
CA LEU A 533 -11.74 17.72 -0.52
C LEU A 533 -11.11 16.33 -0.68
N LEU A 534 -11.51 15.60 -1.72
CA LEU A 534 -10.85 14.36 -2.12
C LEU A 534 -9.85 14.67 -3.24
N GLU A 535 -8.55 14.54 -2.93
CA GLU A 535 -7.50 14.65 -3.93
C GLU A 535 -7.16 13.28 -4.47
N CYS A 536 -7.26 13.12 -5.79
CA CYS A 536 -6.85 11.92 -6.50
C CYS A 536 -5.62 12.19 -7.36
N TYR A 537 -4.56 11.43 -7.08
CA TYR A 537 -3.31 11.41 -7.83
C TYR A 537 -3.31 10.16 -8.71
N ASP A 538 -3.53 10.32 -10.01
CA ASP A 538 -3.59 9.23 -10.99
C ASP A 538 -2.25 9.10 -11.75
N PHE A 539 -1.67 7.90 -11.74
CA PHE A 539 -0.37 7.58 -12.34
C PHE A 539 -0.48 6.92 -13.73
N THR A 540 -1.69 6.83 -14.32
CA THR A 540 -1.92 6.07 -15.57
C THR A 540 -1.52 6.75 -16.89
#